data_AF-A0A840QK69-F1
#
_entry.id   AF-A0A840QK69-F1
#
_cell.length_a   1.000
_cell.length_b   1.000
_cell.length_c   1.000
_cell.angle_alpha   90.00
_cell.angle_beta   90.00
_cell.angle_gamma   90.00
#
_symmetry.space_group_name_H-M   'P 1'
#
loop_
_entity.id
_entity.type
_entity.pdbx_description
1 polymer ?
#
loop_
_entity_poly.entity_id
_entity_poly.type
_entity_poly.pdbx_seq_one_letter_code
_entity_poly.pdbx_strand_id
1 'polypeptide(L)'
;MITAVAGALAGAQVGYLIGKRGGAAILRRVRNRRLHEGVNRAARMLDRYGHGKAIVLARFVPIVRTVLNPMAGISGVPSRVFAVWQVVGGLLWTVGVMLAGYLLGTSVPNIDSYLLPVVAVIVVLSLVPVAWEIYRSRRASEAS
;
A
#
# COMPACT_ATOMS: atom_id res chain seq x y z
N MET A 1 -3.83 4.75 20.29
CA MET A 1 -4.39 5.15 18.97
C MET A 1 -3.82 6.47 18.45
N ILE A 2 -3.72 7.52 19.27
CA ILE A 2 -3.24 8.85 18.84
C ILE A 2 -1.79 8.80 18.29
N THR A 3 -0.91 8.02 18.92
CA THR A 3 0.49 7.81 18.45
C THR A 3 0.58 7.14 17.07
N ALA A 4 -0.28 6.16 16.79
CA ALA A 4 -0.32 5.49 15.49
C ALA A 4 -0.83 6.43 14.38
N VAL A 5 -1.85 7.25 14.68
CA VAL A 5 -2.37 8.26 13.75
C VAL A 5 -1.33 9.34 13.49
N ALA A 6 -0.65 9.83 14.52
CA ALA A 6 0.43 10.80 14.40
C ALA A 6 1.61 10.24 13.57
N GLY A 7 2.03 9.00 13.83
CA GLY A 7 3.06 8.32 13.05
C GLY A 7 2.68 8.13 11.58
N ALA A 8 1.43 7.76 11.30
CA ALA A 8 0.93 7.62 9.94
C ALA A 8 0.88 8.97 9.19
N LEU A 9 0.45 10.05 9.85
CA LEU A 9 0.43 11.40 9.29
C LEU A 9 1.84 11.93 9.04
N ALA A 10 2.75 11.74 10.00
CA ALA A 10 4.15 12.12 9.87
C ALA A 10 4.84 11.35 8.74
N GLY A 11 4.67 10.02 8.70
CA GLY A 11 5.23 9.18 7.63
C GLY A 11 4.65 9.51 6.26
N ALA A 12 3.35 9.81 6.17
CA ALA A 12 2.71 10.25 4.94
C ALA A 12 3.27 11.60 4.46
N GLN A 13 3.49 12.55 5.36
CA GLN A 13 4.09 13.84 5.03
C GLN A 13 5.56 13.72 4.62
N VAL A 14 6.34 12.90 5.32
CA VAL A 14 7.74 12.63 4.95
C VAL A 14 7.81 11.98 3.58
N GLY A 15 6.98 10.97 3.30
CA GLY A 15 6.90 10.32 1.98
C GLY A 15 6.48 11.29 0.87
N TYR A 16 5.54 12.20 1.15
CA TYR A 16 5.12 13.25 0.24
C TYR A 16 6.27 14.25 -0.04
N LEU A 17 6.99 14.69 0.99
CA LEU A 17 8.14 15.59 0.86
C LEU A 17 9.29 14.96 0.08
N ILE A 18 9.58 13.68 0.33
CA ILE A 18 10.57 12.90 -0.42
C ILE A 18 10.15 12.80 -1.90
N GLY A 19 8.88 12.50 -2.16
CA GLY A 19 8.32 12.50 -3.52
C GLY A 19 8.47 13.86 -4.21
N LYS A 20 8.09 14.94 -3.52
CA LYS A 20 8.11 16.32 -4.05
C LYS A 20 9.52 16.84 -4.35
N ARG A 21 10.51 16.55 -3.49
CA ARG A 21 11.88 17.06 -3.64
C ARG A 21 12.82 16.14 -4.40
N GLY A 22 12.66 14.82 -4.27
CA GLY A 22 13.63 13.84 -4.77
C GLY A 22 13.01 12.68 -5.57
N GLY A 23 11.69 12.58 -5.65
CA GLY A 23 11.01 11.43 -6.23
C GLY A 23 11.37 11.18 -7.70
N ALA A 24 11.46 12.25 -8.51
CA ALA A 24 11.86 12.13 -9.92
C ALA A 24 13.33 11.71 -10.09
N ALA A 25 14.22 12.20 -9.22
CA ALA A 25 15.65 11.85 -9.24
C ALA A 25 15.89 10.40 -8.77
N ILE A 26 15.17 9.95 -7.74
CA ILE A 26 15.21 8.56 -7.25
C ILE A 26 14.64 7.62 -8.32
N LEU A 27 13.52 7.98 -8.94
CA LEU A 27 12.91 7.15 -9.98
C LEU A 27 13.84 6.98 -11.19
N ARG A 28 14.56 8.03 -11.60
CA ARG A 28 15.59 7.94 -12.65
C ARG A 28 16.78 7.07 -12.27
N ARG A 29 17.13 6.96 -10.99
CA ARG A 29 18.24 6.10 -10.51
C ARG A 29 17.84 4.64 -10.32
N VAL A 30 16.59 4.34 -10.01
CA VAL A 30 16.14 2.99 -9.67
C VAL A 30 15.70 2.22 -10.91
N ARG A 31 16.52 1.28 -11.40
CA ARG A 31 16.22 0.43 -12.57
C ARG A 31 15.26 -0.75 -12.27
N ASN A 32 14.30 -0.56 -11.36
CA ASN A 32 13.35 -1.61 -11.00
C ASN A 32 12.09 -1.49 -11.88
N ARG A 33 11.81 -2.55 -12.67
CA ARG A 33 10.66 -2.62 -13.58
C ARG A 33 9.31 -2.50 -12.86
N ARG A 34 9.17 -3.12 -11.68
CA ARG A 34 7.93 -3.05 -10.88
C ARG A 34 7.63 -1.64 -10.39
N LEU A 35 8.67 -0.89 -10.04
CA LEU A 35 8.54 0.51 -9.63
C LEU A 35 8.04 1.37 -10.80
N HIS A 36 8.66 1.24 -11.97
CA HIS A 36 8.26 1.95 -13.18
C HIS A 36 6.82 1.61 -13.63
N GLU A 37 6.44 0.34 -13.58
CA GLU A 37 5.07 -0.08 -13.86
C GLU A 37 4.05 0.48 -12.85
N GLY A 38 4.41 0.52 -11.57
CA GLY A 38 3.61 1.14 -10.51
C GLY A 38 3.39 2.63 -10.74
N VAL A 39 4.47 3.34 -11.09
CA VAL A 39 4.43 4.77 -11.43
C VAL A 39 3.55 5.05 -12.63
N ASN A 40 3.74 4.31 -13.72
CA ASN A 40 2.94 4.50 -14.93
C ASN A 40 1.45 4.20 -14.68
N ARG A 41 1.14 3.19 -13.86
CA ARG A 41 -0.25 2.92 -13.42
C ARG A 41 -0.81 4.04 -12.56
N ALA A 42 -0.02 4.55 -11.61
CA ALA A 42 -0.44 5.65 -10.74
C ALA A 42 -0.73 6.93 -11.55
N ALA A 43 0.15 7.28 -12.50
CA ALA A 43 -0.03 8.42 -13.40
C ALA A 43 -1.30 8.28 -14.24
N ARG A 44 -1.53 7.12 -14.87
CA ARG A 44 -2.77 6.85 -15.62
C ARG A 44 -4.02 6.91 -14.74
N MET A 45 -3.93 6.45 -13.48
CA MET A 45 -5.05 6.55 -12.55
C MET A 45 -5.35 7.99 -12.16
N LEU A 46 -4.32 8.79 -11.89
CA LEU A 46 -4.47 10.21 -11.56
C LEU A 46 -5.08 10.99 -12.73
N ASP A 47 -4.63 10.73 -13.94
CA ASP A 47 -5.11 11.36 -15.17
C ASP A 47 -6.57 10.97 -15.48
N ARG A 48 -6.89 9.68 -15.36
CA ARG A 48 -8.23 9.16 -15.69
C ARG A 48 -9.30 9.41 -14.62
N TYR A 49 -8.93 9.36 -13.34
CA TYR A 49 -9.89 9.38 -12.23
C TYR A 49 -9.79 10.63 -11.36
N GLY A 50 -8.77 11.46 -11.56
CA GLY A 50 -8.48 12.61 -10.72
C GLY A 50 -7.91 12.22 -9.35
N HIS A 51 -7.47 13.23 -8.61
CA HIS A 51 -6.74 13.10 -7.35
C HIS A 51 -7.43 12.19 -6.33
N GLY A 52 -8.73 12.38 -6.08
CA GLY A 52 -9.44 11.67 -5.01
C GLY A 52 -9.67 10.19 -5.29
N LYS A 53 -10.33 9.89 -6.40
CA LYS A 53 -10.65 8.51 -6.79
C LYS A 53 -9.40 7.69 -7.05
N ALA A 54 -8.35 8.28 -7.62
CA ALA A 54 -7.09 7.59 -7.87
C ALA A 54 -6.40 7.16 -6.56
N ILE A 55 -6.41 8.00 -5.52
CA ILE A 55 -5.84 7.65 -4.20
C ILE A 55 -6.58 6.48 -3.57
N VAL A 56 -7.91 6.47 -3.67
CA VAL A 56 -8.74 5.36 -3.15
C VAL A 56 -8.47 4.09 -3.93
N LEU A 57 -8.48 4.14 -5.27
CA LEU A 57 -8.26 2.98 -6.14
C LEU A 57 -6.83 2.41 -6.02
N ALA A 58 -5.83 3.27 -5.84
CA ALA A 58 -4.44 2.87 -5.63
C ALA A 58 -4.26 1.96 -4.40
N ARG A 59 -5.15 2.07 -3.41
CA ARG A 59 -5.13 1.23 -2.20
C ARG A 59 -5.48 -0.23 -2.48
N PHE A 60 -6.29 -0.50 -3.51
CA PHE A 60 -6.70 -1.84 -3.94
C PHE A 60 -5.59 -2.55 -4.73
N VAL A 61 -4.60 -1.81 -5.24
CA VAL A 61 -3.51 -2.37 -6.07
C VAL A 61 -2.20 -2.30 -5.28
N PRO A 62 -1.67 -3.42 -4.74
CA PRO A 62 -0.52 -3.42 -3.84
C PRO A 62 0.73 -2.69 -4.37
N ILE A 63 1.04 -2.86 -5.66
CA ILE A 63 2.18 -2.19 -6.31
C ILE A 63 1.96 -0.68 -6.39
N VAL A 64 0.74 -0.22 -6.62
CA VAL A 64 0.41 1.21 -6.69
C VAL A 64 0.41 1.81 -5.29
N ARG A 65 -0.09 1.08 -4.28
CA ARG A 65 -0.14 1.50 -2.88
C ARG A 65 1.23 1.89 -2.32
N THR A 66 2.30 1.17 -2.66
CA THR A 66 3.66 1.47 -2.15
C THR A 66 4.27 2.70 -2.82
N VAL A 67 3.96 2.93 -4.09
CA VAL A 67 4.43 4.12 -4.85
C VAL A 67 3.50 5.32 -4.72
N LEU A 68 2.32 5.16 -4.12
CA LEU A 68 1.29 6.18 -4.03
C LEU A 68 1.76 7.44 -3.30
N ASN A 69 2.40 7.29 -2.14
CA ASN A 69 2.87 8.44 -1.34
C ASN A 69 3.93 9.26 -2.12
N PRO A 70 5.00 8.65 -2.68
CA PRO A 70 5.93 9.37 -3.53
C PRO A 70 5.28 9.97 -4.79
N MET A 71 4.40 9.21 -5.46
CA MET A 71 3.71 9.65 -6.69
C MET A 71 2.80 10.85 -6.44
N ALA A 72 2.09 10.89 -5.31
CA ALA A 72 1.29 12.04 -4.92
C ALA A 72 2.18 13.28 -4.71
N GLY A 73 3.38 13.10 -4.15
CA GLY A 73 4.40 14.15 -4.05
C GLY A 73 4.92 14.63 -5.40
N ILE A 74 5.22 13.70 -6.32
CA ILE A 74 5.71 14.00 -7.68
C ILE A 74 4.64 14.70 -8.52
N SER A 75 3.38 14.29 -8.37
CA SER A 75 2.25 14.83 -9.14
C SER A 75 1.73 16.17 -8.59
N GLY A 76 2.34 16.70 -7.52
CA GLY A 76 1.98 17.99 -6.94
C GLY A 76 0.65 18.02 -6.20
N VAL A 77 0.13 16.87 -5.77
CA VAL A 77 -1.17 16.78 -5.08
C VAL A 77 -1.11 17.55 -3.76
N PRO A 78 -2.02 18.49 -3.47
CA PRO A 78 -1.99 19.21 -2.19
C PRO A 78 -2.03 18.24 -1.00
N SER A 79 -1.12 18.41 -0.04
CA SER A 79 -0.96 17.47 1.10
C SER A 79 -2.25 17.28 1.90
N ARG A 80 -3.07 18.32 2.02
CA ARG A 80 -4.39 18.27 2.66
C ARG A 80 -5.36 17.37 1.89
N VAL A 81 -5.41 17.51 0.57
CA VAL A 81 -6.25 16.68 -0.32
C VAL A 81 -5.78 15.24 -0.22
N PHE A 82 -4.47 15.01 -0.31
CA PHE A 82 -3.90 13.68 -0.15
C PHE A 82 -4.29 13.02 1.18
N ALA A 83 -4.11 13.72 2.31
CA ALA A 83 -4.42 13.19 3.63
C ALA A 83 -5.91 12.84 3.79
N VAL A 84 -6.81 13.73 3.35
CA VAL A 84 -8.27 13.49 3.42
C VAL A 84 -8.65 12.24 2.61
N TRP A 85 -8.22 12.16 1.35
CA TRP A 85 -8.53 11.00 0.50
C TRP A 85 -7.85 9.71 0.96
N GLN A 86 -6.69 9.81 1.61
CA GLN A 86 -6.03 8.68 2.26
C GLN A 86 -6.87 8.12 3.41
N VAL A 87 -7.41 9.00 4.27
CA VAL A 87 -8.25 8.59 5.40
C VAL A 87 -9.56 8.00 4.88
N VAL A 88 -10.21 8.66 3.93
CA VAL A 88 -11.46 8.18 3.31
C VAL A 88 -11.24 6.81 2.64
N GLY A 89 -10.19 6.67 1.82
CA GLY A 89 -9.88 5.40 1.18
C GLY A 89 -9.50 4.30 2.17
N GLY A 90 -8.84 4.66 3.28
CA GLY A 90 -8.55 3.74 4.38
C GLY A 90 -9.81 3.26 5.09
N LEU A 91 -10.71 4.17 5.44
CA LEU A 91 -12.00 3.84 6.05
C LEU A 91 -12.85 2.97 5.13
N LEU A 92 -12.97 3.35 3.86
CA LEU A 92 -13.74 2.59 2.87
C LEU A 92 -13.20 1.18 2.70
N TRP A 93 -11.87 1.02 2.64
CA TRP A 93 -11.24 -0.29 2.56
C TRP A 93 -11.49 -1.12 3.83
N THR A 94 -11.28 -0.54 5.02
CA THR A 94 -11.49 -1.25 6.30
C THR A 94 -12.94 -1.69 6.44
N VAL A 95 -13.90 -0.80 6.19
CA VAL A 95 -15.33 -1.12 6.24
C VAL A 95 -15.67 -2.17 5.18
N GLY A 96 -15.16 -2.04 3.95
CA GLY A 96 -15.40 -3.00 2.88
C GLY A 96 -14.90 -4.40 3.21
N VAL A 97 -13.68 -4.52 3.75
CA VAL A 97 -13.12 -5.82 4.18
C VAL A 97 -13.89 -6.38 5.37
N MET A 98 -14.27 -5.54 6.33
CA MET A 98 -15.04 -5.97 7.51
C MET A 98 -16.44 -6.46 7.11
N LEU A 99 -17.12 -5.76 6.20
CA LEU A 99 -18.43 -6.13 5.68
C LEU A 99 -18.36 -7.39 4.82
N ALA A 100 -17.34 -7.52 3.96
CA ALA A 100 -17.10 -8.72 3.19
C ALA A 100 -16.85 -9.93 4.12
N GLY A 101 -16.04 -9.75 5.16
CA GLY A 101 -15.83 -10.77 6.19
C GLY A 101 -17.11 -11.14 6.94
N TYR A 102 -17.94 -10.16 7.28
CA TYR A 102 -19.23 -10.36 7.94
C TYR A 102 -20.23 -11.13 7.05
N LEU A 103 -20.35 -10.75 5.76
CA LEU A 103 -21.23 -11.41 4.79
C LEU A 103 -20.79 -12.84 4.50
N LEU A 104 -19.48 -13.08 4.37
CA LEU A 104 -18.91 -14.43 4.24
C LEU A 104 -19.16 -15.25 5.52
N GLY A 105 -19.04 -14.62 6.69
CA GLY A 105 -19.30 -15.23 7.98
C GLY A 105 -20.76 -15.61 8.21
N THR A 106 -21.71 -14.81 7.72
CA THR A 106 -23.15 -15.05 7.87
C THR A 106 -23.72 -15.99 6.82
N SER A 107 -23.10 -16.09 5.63
CA SER A 107 -23.58 -16.97 4.55
C SER A 107 -23.10 -18.43 4.68
N VAL A 108 -22.06 -18.69 5.48
CA VAL A 108 -21.45 -20.02 5.64
C VAL A 108 -21.70 -20.54 7.05
N PRO A 109 -22.49 -21.61 7.23
CA PRO A 109 -22.61 -22.30 8.53
C PRO A 109 -21.24 -22.87 8.94
N ASN A 110 -20.86 -22.78 10.22
CA ASN A 110 -19.56 -23.19 10.77
C ASN A 110 -18.33 -22.33 10.37
N ILE A 111 -18.47 -21.00 10.36
CA ILE A 111 -17.36 -20.07 10.08
C ILE A 111 -16.14 -20.26 11.00
N ASP A 112 -16.34 -20.71 12.26
CA ASP A 112 -15.25 -20.97 13.22
C ASP A 112 -14.26 -22.01 12.71
N SER A 113 -14.72 -22.98 11.90
CA SER A 113 -13.86 -23.99 11.28
C SER A 113 -13.04 -23.44 10.11
N TYR A 114 -13.45 -22.33 9.50
CA TYR A 114 -12.76 -21.68 8.38
C TYR A 114 -11.92 -20.47 8.82
N LEU A 115 -12.25 -19.85 9.93
CA LEU A 115 -11.50 -18.74 10.54
C LEU A 115 -10.04 -19.13 10.80
N LEU A 116 -9.82 -20.27 11.47
CA LEU A 116 -8.49 -20.80 11.78
C LEU A 116 -7.66 -21.06 10.50
N PRO A 117 -8.16 -21.80 9.49
CA PRO A 117 -7.47 -21.99 8.21
C PRO A 117 -7.17 -20.67 7.48
N VAL A 118 -8.11 -19.74 7.40
CA VAL A 118 -7.92 -18.46 6.71
C VAL A 118 -6.85 -17.62 7.39
N VAL A 119 -6.87 -17.54 8.73
CA VAL A 119 -5.82 -16.86 9.50
C VAL A 119 -4.47 -17.54 9.29
N ALA A 120 -4.41 -18.88 9.35
CA ALA A 120 -3.18 -19.63 9.09
C ALA A 120 -2.63 -19.36 7.68
N VAL A 121 -3.48 -19.33 6.65
CA VAL A 121 -3.08 -19.01 5.27
C VAL A 121 -2.54 -17.58 5.17
N ILE A 122 -3.20 -16.60 5.80
CA ILE A 122 -2.73 -15.20 5.82
C ILE A 122 -1.36 -15.09 6.49
N VAL A 123 -1.16 -15.79 7.62
CA VAL A 123 0.12 -15.82 8.34
C VAL A 123 1.21 -16.45 7.47
N VAL A 124 0.96 -17.63 6.89
CA VAL A 124 1.93 -18.31 6.02
C VAL A 124 2.29 -17.44 4.83
N LEU A 125 1.30 -16.88 4.12
CA LEU A 125 1.53 -15.99 2.98
C LEU A 125 2.30 -14.71 3.37
N SER A 126 2.10 -14.20 4.58
CA SER A 126 2.86 -13.04 5.08
C SER A 126 4.30 -13.39 5.43
N LEU A 127 4.55 -14.62 5.90
CA LEU A 127 5.89 -15.10 6.24
C LEU A 127 6.72 -15.48 5.00
N VAL A 128 6.10 -15.90 3.90
CA VAL A 128 6.80 -16.29 2.66
C VAL A 128 7.73 -15.19 2.12
N PRO A 129 7.31 -13.93 1.90
CA PRO A 129 8.21 -12.87 1.44
C PRO A 129 9.33 -12.57 2.43
N VAL A 130 9.04 -12.59 3.74
CA VAL A 130 10.03 -12.35 4.80
C VAL A 130 11.09 -13.47 4.83
N ALA A 131 10.65 -14.72 4.77
CA ALA A 131 11.53 -15.88 4.70
C ALA A 131 12.38 -15.87 3.43
N TRP A 132 11.79 -15.48 2.29
CA TRP A 132 12.53 -15.36 1.03
C TRP A 132 13.58 -14.25 1.08
N GLU A 133 13.27 -13.11 1.70
CA GLU A 133 14.19 -11.99 1.88
C GLU A 133 15.35 -12.35 2.83
N ILE A 134 15.09 -13.10 3.90
CA ILE A 134 16.11 -13.65 4.81
C ILE A 134 16.99 -14.70 4.12
N TYR A 135 16.40 -15.60 3.32
CA TYR A 135 17.16 -16.61 2.60
C TYR A 135 18.08 -15.99 1.55
N ARG A 136 17.59 -14.92 0.88
CA ARG A 136 18.39 -14.13 -0.06
C ARG A 136 19.50 -13.34 0.64
N SER A 137 19.24 -12.74 1.80
CA SER A 137 20.26 -11.98 2.54
C SER A 137 21.38 -12.89 3.06
N ARG A 138 21.05 -14.10 3.53
CA ARG A 138 22.06 -15.09 3.95
C ARG A 138 22.96 -15.55 2.80
N ARG A 139 22.39 -15.81 1.62
CA ARG A 139 23.18 -16.13 0.41
C ARG A 139 24.05 -14.96 -0.07
N ALA A 140 23.70 -13.72 0.24
CA ALA A 140 24.53 -12.56 -0.09
C ALA A 140 25.69 -12.38 0.88
N SER A 141 25.57 -12.84 2.13
CA SER A 141 26.64 -12.80 3.14
C SER A 141 27.66 -13.93 3.00
N GLU A 142 27.33 -15.06 2.35
CA GLU A 142 28.30 -16.14 2.05
C GLU A 142 29.18 -15.86 0.81
N ALA A 143 28.93 -14.76 0.09
CA ALA A 143 29.71 -14.35 -1.09
C ALA A 143 30.63 -13.13 -0.83
N SER A 144 30.88 -12.77 0.44
CA SER A 144 31.86 -11.76 0.86
C SER A 144 32.99 -12.39 1.65
#